data_AF-A0A2V8IQ28-F1
#
_entry.id   AF-A0A2V8IQ28-F1
#
_cell.length_a   1.000
_cell.length_b   1.000
_cell.length_c   1.000
_cell.angle_alpha   90.00
_cell.angle_beta   90.00
_cell.angle_gamma   90.00
#
_symmetry.space_group_name_H-M   'P 1'
#
loop_
_entity.id
_entity.type
_entity.pdbx_description
1 polymer ?
#
loop_
_entity_poly.entity_id
_entity_poly.type
_entity_poly.pdbx_seq_one_letter_code
_entity_poly.pdbx_strand_id
1 'polypeptide(L)'
;MAGIGGGGFMVVYLAHSHKVVTIDGRETAPETFPQDAFIDPATGKPIPFNPQRITSGMAVGIPGTLATWATAENRYGSMSLNRLLQPAIAVARQGFVVDKTYHDQTDQNASRLRIFTSSRALYLDQDQAPAIGTTVRNPQLASTYELIAKSGPGALYRGPIGAAVVQAVQHPPVAPDANPGFTIRPGLMTTRDLSRYKAPRLAPTHVTYRGLDIYGMGPPSSGGSTVGESLNILAGFDLSTADRALALHRYLEATRLAYADRNRYIGDPKFVQVPLKGLLSTGFAAEHR
;
A
#
# COMPACT_ATOMS: atom_id res chain seq x y z
N MET A 1 7.11 1.15 7.76
CA MET A 1 6.66 0.57 6.47
C MET A 1 5.21 0.89 6.11
N ALA A 2 4.24 0.92 7.04
CA ALA A 2 2.83 1.23 6.75
C ALA A 2 2.25 2.28 7.70
N GLY A 3 1.13 2.91 7.33
CA GLY A 3 0.44 3.90 8.17
C GLY A 3 -0.80 4.48 7.51
N ILE A 4 -1.47 5.41 8.22
CA ILE A 4 -2.72 6.05 7.76
C ILE A 4 -2.57 6.91 6.50
N GLY A 5 -1.34 7.25 6.11
CA GLY A 5 -1.04 8.01 4.90
C GLY A 5 -0.92 7.17 3.61
N GLY A 6 -1.07 5.84 3.70
CA GLY A 6 -1.07 4.94 2.54
C GLY A 6 -2.36 4.13 2.43
N GLY A 7 -2.26 2.95 1.81
CA GLY A 7 -3.36 2.00 1.65
C GLY A 7 -2.92 0.55 1.82
N GLY A 8 -3.87 -0.37 1.65
CA GLY A 8 -3.60 -1.80 1.73
C GLY A 8 -4.85 -2.65 1.60
N PHE A 9 -4.65 -3.96 1.67
CA PHE A 9 -5.71 -4.96 1.57
C PHE A 9 -5.83 -5.71 2.89
N MET A 10 -7.06 -6.02 3.29
CA MET A 10 -7.32 -6.88 4.44
C MET A 10 -8.13 -8.09 4.00
N VAL A 11 -7.57 -9.29 4.13
CA VAL A 11 -8.26 -10.57 3.89
C VAL A 11 -8.61 -11.16 5.25
N VAL A 12 -9.88 -11.44 5.48
CA VAL A 12 -10.39 -11.85 6.81
C VAL A 12 -11.18 -13.15 6.67
N TYR A 13 -10.81 -14.16 7.46
CA TYR A 13 -11.65 -15.34 7.68
C TYR A 13 -12.58 -15.09 8.88
N LEU A 14 -13.88 -15.11 8.63
CA LEU A 14 -14.92 -14.92 9.64
C LEU A 14 -15.33 -16.28 10.22
N ALA A 15 -14.82 -16.60 11.41
CA ALA A 15 -15.03 -17.90 12.07
C ALA A 15 -16.50 -18.25 12.28
N HIS A 16 -17.35 -17.30 12.66
CA HIS A 16 -18.77 -17.55 12.92
C HIS A 16 -19.55 -18.02 11.68
N SER A 17 -19.15 -17.55 10.48
CA SER A 17 -19.85 -17.89 9.23
C SER A 17 -19.05 -18.78 8.29
N HIS A 18 -17.80 -19.12 8.66
CA HIS A 18 -16.86 -19.85 7.80
C HIS A 18 -16.68 -19.19 6.41
N LYS A 19 -16.60 -17.86 6.35
CA LYS A 19 -16.49 -17.09 5.10
C LYS A 19 -15.21 -16.27 5.07
N VAL A 20 -14.56 -16.20 3.92
CA VAL A 20 -13.49 -15.23 3.66
C VAL A 20 -14.08 -13.99 3.00
N VAL A 21 -13.72 -12.83 3.53
CA VAL A 21 -14.06 -11.51 2.98
C VAL A 21 -12.80 -10.69 2.77
N THR A 22 -12.87 -9.70 1.88
CA THR A 22 -11.78 -8.77 1.68
C THR A 22 -12.24 -7.32 1.82
N ILE A 23 -11.35 -6.45 2.29
CA ILE A 23 -11.50 -5.00 2.28
C ILE A 23 -10.34 -4.44 1.46
N ASP A 24 -10.69 -3.70 0.42
CA ASP A 24 -9.77 -2.98 -0.44
C ASP A 24 -9.62 -1.54 0.07
N GLY A 25 -8.49 -1.25 0.69
CA GLY A 25 -8.06 0.10 1.05
C GLY A 25 -6.93 0.60 0.17
N ARG A 26 -6.81 0.12 -1.07
CA ARG A 26 -5.81 0.64 -2.00
C ARG A 26 -6.07 2.13 -2.23
N GLU A 27 -4.99 2.88 -2.35
CA GLU A 27 -5.08 4.29 -2.70
C GLU A 27 -5.76 4.46 -4.07
N THR A 28 -6.49 5.57 -4.25
CA THR A 28 -7.06 5.94 -5.56
C THR A 28 -6.31 7.14 -6.11
N ALA A 29 -6.31 7.30 -7.44
CA ALA A 29 -5.84 8.53 -8.06
C ALA A 29 -6.88 9.66 -7.84
N PRO A 30 -6.44 10.94 -7.72
CA PRO A 30 -7.35 12.08 -7.76
C PRO A 30 -8.26 12.08 -8.99
N GLU A 31 -9.45 12.67 -8.88
CA GLU A 31 -10.45 12.72 -9.97
C GLU A 31 -9.89 13.34 -11.26
N THR A 32 -8.96 14.31 -11.13
CA THR A 32 -8.35 15.03 -12.26
C THR A 32 -6.98 14.48 -12.65
N PHE A 33 -6.60 13.27 -12.22
CA PHE A 33 -5.27 12.72 -12.49
C PHE A 33 -5.12 12.34 -13.97
N PRO A 34 -4.22 12.98 -14.74
CA PRO A 34 -4.11 12.72 -16.18
C PRO A 34 -3.34 11.42 -16.45
N GLN A 35 -3.65 10.78 -17.58
CA GLN A 35 -3.03 9.50 -17.97
C GLN A 35 -1.51 9.60 -18.16
N ASP A 36 -1.02 10.77 -18.56
CA ASP A 36 0.37 11.09 -18.82
C ASP A 36 1.04 11.88 -17.69
N ALA A 37 0.47 11.88 -16.47
CA ALA A 37 0.98 12.62 -15.31
C ALA A 37 2.48 12.40 -14.99
N PHE A 38 3.02 11.26 -15.43
CA PHE A 38 4.42 10.88 -15.23
C PHE A 38 5.27 10.88 -16.51
N ILE A 39 4.79 11.53 -17.57
CA ILE A 39 5.57 11.86 -18.76
C ILE A 39 6.11 13.28 -18.59
N ASP A 40 7.38 13.48 -18.90
CA ASP A 40 7.98 14.79 -18.92
C ASP A 40 7.53 15.52 -20.20
N PRO A 41 6.76 16.63 -20.10
CA PRO A 41 6.25 17.33 -21.27
C PRO A 41 7.37 17.93 -22.14
N ALA A 42 8.56 18.19 -21.58
CA ALA A 42 9.68 18.74 -22.35
C ALA A 42 10.35 17.69 -23.24
N THR A 43 10.35 16.42 -22.83
CA THR A 43 11.10 15.34 -23.50
C THR A 43 10.20 14.28 -24.12
N GLY A 44 8.92 14.21 -23.75
CA GLY A 44 8.00 13.14 -24.10
C GLY A 44 8.36 11.79 -23.47
N LYS A 45 9.35 11.73 -22.57
CA LYS A 45 9.83 10.49 -21.94
C LYS A 45 9.27 10.33 -20.54
N PRO A 46 9.17 9.08 -20.02
CA PRO A 46 8.78 8.86 -18.63
C PRO A 46 9.76 9.53 -17.65
N ILE A 47 9.22 10.23 -16.64
CA ILE A 47 10.03 10.83 -15.56
C ILE A 47 10.78 9.73 -14.80
N PRO A 48 12.11 9.82 -14.57
CA PRO A 48 12.87 8.82 -13.83
C PRO A 48 12.21 8.41 -12.50
N PHE A 49 12.13 7.10 -12.24
CA PHE A 49 11.40 6.56 -11.08
C PHE A 49 11.98 7.05 -9.75
N ASN A 50 13.25 6.74 -9.49
CA ASN A 50 13.98 7.16 -8.30
C ASN A 50 15.05 8.20 -8.67
N PRO A 51 15.15 9.35 -7.96
CA PRO A 51 14.25 9.83 -6.91
C PRO A 51 13.06 10.65 -7.42
N GLN A 52 13.09 11.11 -8.67
CA GLN A 52 12.23 12.20 -9.14
C GLN A 52 10.72 11.88 -9.08
N ARG A 53 10.28 10.75 -9.67
CA ARG A 53 8.85 10.42 -9.73
C ARG A 53 8.28 10.15 -8.34
N ILE A 54 8.97 9.33 -7.55
CA ILE A 54 8.51 8.90 -6.21
C ILE A 54 8.68 9.96 -5.11
N THR A 55 9.38 11.06 -5.39
CA THR A 55 9.60 12.17 -4.46
C THR A 55 8.83 13.39 -4.95
N SER A 56 7.51 13.25 -5.06
CA SER A 56 6.61 14.29 -5.55
C SER A 56 5.23 14.17 -4.91
N GLY A 57 4.49 15.27 -4.86
CA GLY A 57 3.06 15.26 -4.51
C GLY A 57 2.24 14.49 -5.55
N MET A 58 2.70 14.46 -6.81
CA MET A 58 2.04 13.70 -7.89
C MET A 58 2.01 12.19 -7.62
N ALA A 59 2.95 11.66 -6.83
CA ALA A 59 2.98 10.25 -6.45
C ALA A 59 2.02 9.88 -5.31
N VAL A 60 1.30 10.84 -4.73
CA VAL A 60 0.45 10.62 -3.56
C VAL A 60 -0.99 10.31 -3.99
N GLY A 61 -1.38 9.04 -3.88
CA GLY A 61 -2.77 8.61 -3.99
C GLY A 61 -3.58 8.93 -2.73
N ILE A 62 -4.91 8.93 -2.83
CA ILE A 62 -5.79 9.20 -1.70
C ILE A 62 -5.65 8.06 -0.66
N PRO A 63 -5.26 8.35 0.61
CA PRO A 63 -4.95 7.32 1.60
C PRO A 63 -6.17 6.47 1.99
N GLY A 64 -5.98 5.16 2.04
CA GLY A 64 -7.05 4.19 2.29
C GLY A 64 -7.01 3.43 3.61
N THR A 65 -5.87 3.39 4.28
CA THR A 65 -5.66 2.56 5.49
C THR A 65 -6.70 2.84 6.57
N LEU A 66 -7.00 4.12 6.85
CA LEU A 66 -7.94 4.47 7.92
C LEU A 66 -9.39 4.06 7.58
N ALA A 67 -9.80 4.20 6.32
CA ALA A 67 -11.11 3.72 5.87
C ALA A 67 -11.19 2.19 5.94
N THR A 68 -10.10 1.47 5.66
CA THR A 68 -10.05 0.01 5.85
C THR A 68 -10.23 -0.38 7.32
N TRP A 69 -9.51 0.27 8.23
CA TRP A 69 -9.66 0.01 9.67
C TRP A 69 -11.08 0.31 10.16
N ALA A 70 -11.64 1.47 9.79
CA ALA A 70 -13.01 1.82 10.16
C ALA A 70 -14.06 0.87 9.55
N THR A 71 -13.83 0.39 8.32
CA THR A 71 -14.71 -0.60 7.69
C THR A 71 -14.65 -1.94 8.41
N ALA A 72 -13.45 -2.40 8.78
CA ALA A 72 -13.27 -3.64 9.52
C ALA A 72 -13.88 -3.55 10.92
N GLU A 73 -13.61 -2.47 11.65
CA GLU A 73 -14.17 -2.19 12.97
C GLU A 73 -15.71 -2.18 12.93
N ASN A 74 -16.31 -1.36 12.06
CA ASN A 74 -17.77 -1.20 11.98
C ASN A 74 -18.51 -2.50 11.59
N ARG A 75 -17.85 -3.40 10.83
CA ARG A 75 -18.49 -4.63 10.31
C ARG A 75 -18.22 -5.84 11.18
N TYR A 76 -17.01 -5.94 11.74
CA TYR A 76 -16.46 -7.17 12.30
C TYR A 76 -15.79 -6.95 13.66
N GLY A 77 -15.60 -5.71 14.09
CA GLY A 77 -14.91 -5.36 15.32
C GLY A 77 -15.78 -5.55 16.56
N SER A 78 -15.12 -5.83 17.69
CA SER A 78 -15.71 -5.85 19.04
C SER A 78 -15.21 -4.71 19.94
N MET A 79 -14.30 -3.88 19.42
CA MET A 79 -13.71 -2.73 20.12
C MET A 79 -13.81 -1.49 19.23
N SER A 80 -14.01 -0.33 19.84
CA SER A 80 -14.06 0.92 19.10
C SER A 80 -12.67 1.33 18.59
N LEU A 81 -12.63 2.06 17.47
CA LEU A 81 -11.41 2.64 16.92
C LEU A 81 -10.68 3.52 17.94
N ASN A 82 -11.44 4.25 18.77
CA ASN A 82 -10.90 5.02 19.89
C ASN A 82 -10.03 4.14 20.80
N ARG A 83 -10.58 3.00 21.27
CA ARG A 83 -9.87 2.07 22.14
C ARG A 83 -8.66 1.46 21.43
N LEU A 84 -8.82 1.07 20.16
CA LEU A 84 -7.77 0.42 19.36
C LEU A 84 -6.57 1.35 19.10
N LEU A 85 -6.77 2.67 19.03
CA LEU A 85 -5.70 3.62 18.78
C LEU A 85 -4.89 4.01 20.03
N GLN A 86 -5.39 3.75 21.26
CA GLN A 86 -4.71 4.18 22.49
C GLN A 86 -3.26 3.71 22.61
N PRO A 87 -2.91 2.43 22.31
CA PRO A 87 -1.52 1.99 22.36
C PRO A 87 -0.64 2.74 21.35
N ALA A 88 -1.14 2.99 20.14
CA ALA A 88 -0.40 3.71 19.11
C ALA A 88 -0.18 5.20 19.47
N ILE A 89 -1.17 5.83 20.11
CA ILE A 89 -1.05 7.19 20.68
C ILE A 89 0.07 7.23 21.73
N ALA A 90 0.08 6.26 22.65
CA ALA A 90 1.10 6.18 23.69
C ALA A 90 2.51 6.02 23.10
N VAL A 91 2.70 5.09 22.16
CA VAL A 91 3.99 4.89 21.48
C VAL A 91 4.43 6.14 20.71
N ALA A 92 3.54 6.78 19.94
CA ALA A 92 3.88 7.98 19.20
C ALA A 92 4.30 9.14 20.12
N ARG A 93 3.67 9.26 21.30
CA ARG A 93 3.96 10.30 22.29
C ARG A 93 5.23 10.03 23.09
N GLN A 94 5.36 8.83 23.64
CA GLN A 94 6.47 8.46 24.54
C GLN A 94 7.74 8.16 23.75
N GLY A 95 7.57 7.66 22.53
CA GLY A 95 8.63 7.23 21.64
C GLY A 95 8.96 5.75 21.79
N PHE A 96 9.89 5.31 20.96
CA PHE A 96 10.48 3.98 21.02
C PHE A 96 11.99 4.08 20.83
N VAL A 97 12.70 3.07 21.32
CA VAL A 97 14.16 2.97 21.18
C VAL A 97 14.50 2.56 19.75
N VAL A 98 15.40 3.30 19.12
CA VAL A 98 15.89 3.04 17.77
C VAL A 98 16.68 1.74 17.76
N ASP A 99 16.23 0.78 16.95
CA ASP A 99 16.96 -0.44 16.64
C ASP A 99 17.76 -0.30 15.34
N LYS A 100 18.52 -1.34 14.99
CA LYS A 100 19.30 -1.37 13.75
C LYS A 100 18.42 -1.24 12.51
N THR A 101 17.24 -1.86 12.51
CA THR A 101 16.33 -1.83 11.37
C THR A 101 15.85 -0.41 11.07
N TYR A 102 15.40 0.31 12.10
CA TYR A 102 14.95 1.70 11.96
C TYR A 102 16.08 2.61 11.52
N HIS A 103 17.26 2.47 12.13
CA HIS A 103 18.45 3.24 11.75
C HIS A 103 18.80 3.03 10.27
N ASP A 104 19.02 1.78 9.86
CA ASP A 104 19.41 1.44 8.49
C ASP A 104 18.37 1.93 7.46
N GLN A 105 17.07 1.74 7.73
CA GLN A 105 16.01 2.19 6.83
C GLN A 105 15.92 3.72 6.74
N THR A 106 16.17 4.42 7.85
CA THR A 106 16.19 5.88 7.86
C THR A 106 17.41 6.40 7.10
N ASP A 107 18.59 5.81 7.32
CA ASP A 107 19.84 6.19 6.66
C ASP A 107 19.76 6.00 5.13
N GLN A 108 19.27 4.83 4.70
CA GLN A 108 19.01 4.53 3.28
C GLN A 108 18.08 5.54 2.60
N ASN A 109 17.25 6.26 3.37
CA ASN A 109 16.31 7.27 2.86
C ASN A 109 16.70 8.71 3.26
N ALA A 110 17.82 8.93 3.95
CA ALA A 110 18.14 10.22 4.56
C ALA A 110 18.27 11.34 3.53
N SER A 111 18.82 11.07 2.34
CA SER A 111 18.88 12.05 1.25
C SER A 111 17.50 12.53 0.81
N ARG A 112 16.51 11.63 0.75
CA ARG A 112 15.13 11.94 0.38
C ARG A 112 14.37 12.61 1.53
N LEU A 113 14.59 12.16 2.77
CA LEU A 113 13.97 12.72 3.97
C LEU A 113 14.42 14.17 4.24
N ARG A 114 15.66 14.53 3.90
CA ARG A 114 16.20 15.90 4.00
C ARG A 114 15.49 16.92 3.11
N ILE A 115 14.86 16.47 2.02
CA ILE A 115 14.24 17.37 1.03
C ILE A 115 13.06 18.14 1.62
N PHE A 116 12.29 17.55 2.54
CA PHE A 116 11.10 18.18 3.11
C PHE A 116 11.32 18.51 4.59
N THR A 117 10.91 19.71 5.00
CA THR A 117 11.11 20.21 6.37
C THR A 117 10.49 19.29 7.42
N SER A 118 9.29 18.78 7.16
CA SER A 118 8.56 17.89 8.07
C SER A 118 9.22 16.54 8.26
N SER A 119 9.68 15.89 7.18
CA SER A 119 10.38 14.60 7.28
C SER A 119 11.77 14.76 7.85
N ARG A 120 12.50 15.82 7.48
CA ARG A 120 13.83 16.13 8.02
C ARG A 120 13.76 16.28 9.54
N ALA A 121 12.84 17.10 10.03
CA ALA A 121 12.67 17.33 11.47
C ALA A 121 12.20 16.10 12.25
N LEU A 122 11.41 15.21 11.63
CA LEU A 122 10.87 14.04 12.30
C LEU A 122 11.84 12.86 12.34
N TYR A 123 12.54 12.61 11.24
CA TYR A 123 13.28 11.37 11.04
C TYR A 123 14.78 11.52 11.21
N LEU A 124 15.33 12.73 11.13
CA LEU A 124 16.78 12.96 11.14
C LEU A 124 17.19 13.77 12.36
N ASP A 125 18.33 13.38 12.95
CA ASP A 125 19.04 14.14 13.96
C ASP A 125 20.29 14.72 13.32
N GLN A 126 20.39 16.05 13.24
CA GLN A 126 21.47 16.75 12.54
C GLN A 126 21.73 16.20 11.13
N ASP A 127 20.65 15.98 10.36
CA ASP A 127 20.67 15.41 9.01
C ASP A 127 21.16 13.95 8.89
N GLN A 128 21.33 13.25 10.00
CA GLN A 128 21.70 11.85 10.04
C GLN A 128 20.56 10.99 10.58
N ALA A 129 20.58 9.70 10.27
CA ALA A 129 19.70 8.76 10.93
C ALA A 129 20.00 8.73 12.44
N PRO A 130 18.97 8.69 13.31
CA PRO A 130 19.18 8.70 14.75
C PRO A 130 19.97 7.45 15.17
N ALA A 131 20.91 7.62 16.09
CA ALA A 131 21.76 6.52 16.53
C ALA A 131 20.96 5.40 17.21
N ILE A 132 21.41 4.16 17.04
CA ILE A 132 20.84 3.00 17.73
C ILE A 132 20.89 3.23 19.25
N GLY A 133 19.80 2.91 19.95
CA GLY A 133 19.66 3.13 21.39
C GLY A 133 19.09 4.50 21.77
N THR A 134 19.03 5.47 20.85
CA THR A 134 18.32 6.74 21.10
C THR A 134 16.80 6.55 21.06
N THR A 135 16.05 7.51 21.60
CA THR A 135 14.58 7.48 21.56
C THR A 135 14.06 8.44 20.50
N VAL A 136 13.26 7.94 19.56
CA VAL A 136 12.52 8.78 18.60
C VAL A 136 11.07 8.93 19.04
N ARG A 137 10.52 10.14 18.91
CA ARG A 137 9.13 10.49 19.26
C ARG A 137 8.43 11.13 18.07
N ASN A 138 7.12 10.94 17.99
CA ASN A 138 6.27 11.61 17.00
C ASN A 138 5.00 12.18 17.66
N PRO A 139 5.12 13.27 18.45
CA PRO A 139 3.99 13.86 19.15
C PRO A 139 2.89 14.36 18.19
N GLN A 140 3.24 14.78 16.98
CA GLN A 140 2.28 15.21 15.96
C GLN A 140 1.41 14.03 15.47
N LEU A 141 2.00 12.84 15.30
CA LEU A 141 1.24 11.63 15.00
C LEU A 141 0.36 11.21 16.18
N ALA A 142 0.83 11.38 17.43
CA ALA A 142 -0.01 11.14 18.61
C ALA A 142 -1.26 12.03 18.59
N SER A 143 -1.11 13.34 18.35
CA SER A 143 -2.24 14.27 18.22
C SER A 143 -3.15 13.94 17.03
N THR A 144 -2.58 13.46 15.93
CA THR A 144 -3.34 12.98 14.76
C THR A 144 -4.23 11.79 15.15
N TYR A 145 -3.67 10.79 15.83
CA TYR A 145 -4.42 9.63 16.29
C TYR A 145 -5.42 9.97 17.39
N GLU A 146 -5.15 10.92 18.27
CA GLU A 146 -6.12 11.40 19.27
C GLU A 146 -7.33 12.06 18.60
N LEU A 147 -7.09 12.88 17.57
CA LEU A 147 -8.19 13.51 16.84
C LEU A 147 -9.05 12.47 16.11
N ILE A 148 -8.42 11.44 15.52
CA ILE A 148 -9.11 10.32 14.89
C ILE A 148 -9.87 9.49 15.94
N ALA A 149 -9.26 9.21 17.09
CA ALA A 149 -9.90 8.47 18.18
C ALA A 149 -11.15 9.21 18.70
N LYS A 150 -11.10 10.54 18.78
CA LYS A 150 -12.22 11.38 19.22
C LYS A 150 -13.30 11.57 18.16
N SER A 151 -12.91 11.80 16.90
CA SER A 151 -13.81 12.28 15.84
C SER A 151 -14.09 11.24 14.74
N GLY A 152 -13.53 10.05 14.89
CA GLY A 152 -13.60 8.98 13.90
C GLY A 152 -12.80 9.25 12.62
N PRO A 153 -12.96 8.39 11.59
CA PRO A 153 -12.21 8.50 10.33
C PRO A 153 -12.51 9.81 9.56
N GLY A 154 -13.61 10.48 9.89
CA GLY A 154 -13.97 11.79 9.32
C GLY A 154 -12.89 12.86 9.54
N ALA A 155 -12.05 12.73 10.58
CA ALA A 155 -10.93 13.64 10.81
C ALA A 155 -9.94 13.70 9.63
N LEU A 156 -9.71 12.57 8.95
CA LEU A 156 -8.91 12.49 7.73
C LEU A 156 -9.72 12.82 6.48
N TYR A 157 -10.91 12.23 6.32
CA TYR A 157 -11.62 12.28 5.04
C TYR A 157 -12.47 13.54 4.83
N ARG A 158 -12.83 14.26 5.90
CA ARG A 158 -13.64 15.49 5.85
C ARG A 158 -13.16 16.57 6.84
N GLY A 159 -12.00 16.35 7.44
CA GLY A 159 -11.53 17.11 8.59
C GLY A 159 -10.17 17.77 8.39
N PRO A 160 -9.61 18.35 9.45
CA PRO A 160 -8.39 19.16 9.36
C PRO A 160 -7.15 18.34 9.00
N ILE A 161 -7.10 17.03 9.30
CA ILE A 161 -5.99 16.17 8.88
C ILE A 161 -5.98 16.07 7.34
N GLY A 162 -7.15 15.85 6.74
CA GLY A 162 -7.30 15.80 5.29
C GLY A 162 -6.92 17.10 4.60
N ALA A 163 -7.33 18.23 5.16
CA ALA A 163 -6.95 19.54 4.66
C ALA A 163 -5.42 19.74 4.68
N ALA A 164 -4.76 19.35 5.77
CA ALA A 164 -3.29 19.42 5.89
C ALA A 164 -2.59 18.49 4.89
N VAL A 165 -3.11 17.27 4.67
CA VAL A 165 -2.60 16.34 3.64
C VAL A 165 -2.69 16.97 2.25
N VAL A 166 -3.86 17.50 1.88
CA VAL A 166 -4.06 18.16 0.57
C VAL A 166 -3.10 19.34 0.40
N GLN A 167 -2.94 20.17 1.43
CA GLN A 167 -2.00 21.28 1.40
C GLN A 167 -0.57 20.79 1.17
N ALA A 168 -0.11 19.76 1.88
CA ALA A 168 1.24 19.23 1.71
C ALA A 168 1.45 18.53 0.36
N VAL A 169 0.40 17.91 -0.21
CA VAL A 169 0.46 17.28 -1.53
C VAL A 169 0.55 18.33 -2.65
N GLN A 170 -0.27 19.39 -2.58
CA GLN A 170 -0.29 20.46 -3.58
C GLN A 170 0.88 21.44 -3.41
N HIS A 171 1.35 21.63 -2.18
CA HIS A 171 2.47 22.50 -1.83
C HIS A 171 3.46 21.75 -0.93
N PRO A 172 4.29 20.85 -1.50
CA PRO A 172 5.27 20.10 -0.74
C PRO A 172 6.19 21.02 0.07
N PRO A 173 6.38 20.77 1.38
CA PRO A 173 7.15 21.65 2.24
C PRO A 173 8.66 21.42 2.06
N VAL A 174 9.17 21.79 0.89
CA VAL A 174 10.60 21.65 0.53
C VAL A 174 11.45 22.53 1.44
N ALA A 175 12.54 21.97 1.99
CA ALA A 175 13.45 22.72 2.85
C ALA A 175 14.18 23.83 2.04
N PRO A 176 14.38 25.03 2.61
CA PRO A 176 14.97 26.15 1.86
C PRO A 176 16.38 25.88 1.31
N ASP A 177 17.14 25.02 1.97
CA ASP A 177 18.49 24.58 1.62
C ASP A 177 18.50 23.27 0.80
N ALA A 178 17.34 22.67 0.51
CA ALA A 178 17.28 21.46 -0.27
C ALA A 178 17.59 21.74 -1.76
N ASN A 179 18.60 21.04 -2.29
CA ASN A 179 18.89 21.01 -3.72
C ASN A 179 18.83 19.56 -4.24
N PRO A 180 17.64 19.02 -4.51
CA PRO A 180 17.50 17.64 -4.96
C PRO A 180 18.02 17.39 -6.38
N GLY A 181 18.31 18.43 -7.17
CA GLY A 181 18.71 18.29 -8.58
C GLY A 181 17.58 17.90 -9.53
N PHE A 182 16.32 17.92 -9.07
CA PHE A 182 15.13 17.65 -9.87
C PHE A 182 13.92 18.44 -9.36
N THR A 183 12.93 18.65 -10.23
CA THR A 183 11.68 19.34 -9.86
C THR A 183 10.79 18.47 -8.98
N ILE A 184 10.45 18.96 -7.79
CA ILE A 184 9.41 18.39 -6.94
C ILE A 184 8.05 18.81 -7.52
N ARG A 185 7.32 17.85 -8.10
CA ARG A 185 6.03 18.13 -8.73
C ARG A 185 4.90 18.16 -7.69
N PRO A 186 4.03 19.19 -7.69
CA PRO A 186 2.84 19.22 -6.85
C PRO A 186 1.87 18.12 -7.26
N GLY A 187 1.09 17.61 -6.32
CA GLY A 187 0.02 16.66 -6.59
C GLY A 187 -1.31 17.33 -6.90
N LEU A 188 -2.28 16.51 -7.31
CA LEU A 188 -3.60 16.95 -7.76
C LEU A 188 -4.73 16.62 -6.77
N MET A 189 -4.41 16.00 -5.64
CA MET A 189 -5.40 15.62 -4.63
C MET A 189 -6.11 16.85 -4.09
N THR A 190 -7.44 16.76 -3.97
CA THR A 190 -8.30 17.77 -3.35
C THR A 190 -9.01 17.21 -2.11
N THR A 191 -9.59 18.09 -1.31
CA THR A 191 -10.45 17.66 -0.19
C THR A 191 -11.71 16.93 -0.66
N ARG A 192 -12.17 17.20 -1.88
CA ARG A 192 -13.28 16.47 -2.51
C ARG A 192 -12.90 15.03 -2.77
N ASP A 193 -11.69 14.76 -3.27
CA ASP A 193 -11.19 13.39 -3.48
C ASP A 193 -11.17 12.59 -2.17
N LEU A 194 -10.60 13.18 -1.11
CA LEU A 194 -10.61 12.58 0.24
C LEU A 194 -12.03 12.28 0.72
N SER A 195 -12.96 13.22 0.56
CA SER A 195 -14.35 13.07 1.05
C SER A 195 -15.14 11.96 0.35
N ARG A 196 -14.74 11.62 -0.88
CA ARG A 196 -15.36 10.59 -1.72
C ARG A 196 -14.75 9.21 -1.51
N TYR A 197 -13.56 9.14 -0.92
CA TYR A 197 -12.86 7.88 -0.70
C TYR A 197 -13.69 6.91 0.15
N LYS A 198 -13.68 5.65 -0.27
CA LYS A 198 -14.26 4.52 0.47
C LYS A 198 -13.36 3.30 0.27
N ALA A 199 -13.30 2.43 1.28
CA ALA A 199 -12.66 1.12 1.17
C ALA A 199 -13.73 0.06 0.83
N PRO A 200 -13.91 -0.34 -0.45
CA PRO A 200 -14.92 -1.32 -0.81
C PRO A 200 -14.60 -2.72 -0.28
N ARG A 201 -15.65 -3.54 -0.10
CA ARG A 201 -15.49 -4.98 0.11
C ARG A 201 -15.57 -5.68 -1.24
N LEU A 202 -14.60 -6.53 -1.52
CA LEU A 202 -14.53 -7.31 -2.75
C LEU A 202 -14.62 -8.81 -2.42
N ALA A 203 -15.06 -9.60 -3.39
CA ALA A 203 -14.97 -11.05 -3.28
C ALA A 203 -13.49 -11.46 -3.28
N PRO A 204 -13.06 -12.41 -2.43
CA PRO A 204 -11.71 -12.94 -2.50
C PRO A 204 -11.49 -13.72 -3.80
N THR A 205 -10.25 -13.87 -4.22
CA THR A 205 -9.88 -14.96 -5.14
C THR A 205 -9.94 -16.27 -4.39
N HIS A 206 -10.20 -17.37 -5.11
CA HIS A 206 -10.24 -18.71 -4.54
C HIS A 206 -9.73 -19.71 -5.57
N VAL A 207 -8.80 -20.56 -5.15
CA VAL A 207 -8.38 -21.78 -5.85
C VAL A 207 -8.21 -22.90 -4.83
N THR A 208 -8.16 -24.15 -5.30
CA THR A 208 -7.78 -25.29 -4.46
C THR A 208 -6.38 -25.75 -4.82
N TYR A 209 -5.59 -26.13 -3.81
CA TYR A 209 -4.24 -26.66 -4.02
C TYR A 209 -3.96 -27.76 -3.00
N ARG A 210 -3.81 -29.00 -3.49
CA ARG A 210 -3.47 -30.19 -2.68
C ARG A 210 -4.35 -30.36 -1.43
N GLY A 211 -5.66 -30.25 -1.61
CA GLY A 211 -6.65 -30.40 -0.53
C GLY A 211 -6.86 -29.16 0.35
N LEU A 212 -6.21 -28.04 0.03
CA LEU A 212 -6.38 -26.76 0.73
C LEU A 212 -7.17 -25.77 -0.11
N ASP A 213 -8.00 -24.96 0.54
CA ASP A 213 -8.58 -23.75 -0.03
C ASP A 213 -7.62 -22.57 0.13
N ILE A 214 -7.25 -21.94 -0.99
CA ILE A 214 -6.35 -20.79 -1.01
C ILE A 214 -7.15 -19.55 -1.39
N TYR A 215 -7.31 -18.65 -0.42
CA TYR A 215 -7.98 -17.37 -0.61
C TYR A 215 -6.98 -16.22 -0.71
N GLY A 216 -7.25 -15.28 -1.59
CA GLY A 216 -6.42 -14.10 -1.79
C GLY A 216 -7.23 -12.84 -2.07
N MET A 217 -6.51 -11.73 -2.21
CA MET A 217 -7.10 -10.46 -2.65
C MET A 217 -7.28 -10.46 -4.16
N GLY A 218 -8.49 -10.16 -4.63
CA GLY A 218 -8.77 -9.94 -6.04
C GLY A 218 -8.27 -8.60 -6.57
N PRO A 219 -8.45 -8.34 -7.88
CA PRO A 219 -8.21 -7.03 -8.49
C PRO A 219 -8.88 -5.90 -7.67
N PRO A 220 -8.19 -4.78 -7.39
CA PRO A 220 -7.02 -4.25 -8.11
C PRO A 220 -5.67 -4.86 -7.68
N SER A 221 -5.64 -5.76 -6.71
CA SER A 221 -4.45 -6.56 -6.42
C SER A 221 -4.27 -7.66 -7.45
N SER A 222 -3.04 -7.87 -7.91
CA SER A 222 -2.70 -9.07 -8.69
C SER A 222 -2.33 -10.27 -7.84
N GLY A 223 -2.18 -10.10 -6.52
CA GLY A 223 -1.60 -11.13 -5.65
C GLY A 223 -2.40 -12.43 -5.68
N GLY A 224 -3.72 -12.35 -5.48
CA GLY A 224 -4.58 -13.53 -5.47
C GLY A 224 -4.67 -14.23 -6.82
N SER A 225 -4.70 -13.46 -7.93
CA SER A 225 -4.76 -14.03 -9.28
C SER A 225 -3.46 -14.71 -9.68
N THR A 226 -2.31 -14.02 -9.55
CA THR A 226 -1.01 -14.53 -9.99
C THR A 226 -0.53 -15.71 -9.15
N VAL A 227 -0.75 -15.69 -7.84
CA VAL A 227 -0.46 -16.84 -6.98
C VAL A 227 -1.41 -17.99 -7.28
N GLY A 228 -2.71 -17.72 -7.44
CA GLY A 228 -3.70 -18.75 -7.74
C GLY A 228 -3.43 -19.47 -9.06
N GLU A 229 -3.11 -18.72 -10.12
CA GLU A 229 -2.71 -19.25 -11.42
C GLU A 229 -1.44 -20.10 -11.32
N SER A 230 -0.40 -19.60 -10.65
CA SER A 230 0.84 -20.35 -10.42
C SER A 230 0.57 -21.68 -9.71
N LEU A 231 -0.29 -21.66 -8.68
CA LEU A 231 -0.67 -22.87 -7.94
C LEU A 231 -1.46 -23.86 -8.80
N ASN A 232 -2.37 -23.39 -9.64
CA ASN A 232 -3.11 -24.24 -10.57
C ASN A 232 -2.18 -24.94 -11.58
N ILE A 233 -1.19 -24.22 -12.12
CA ILE A 233 -0.18 -24.82 -13.02
C ILE A 233 0.64 -25.86 -12.23
N LEU A 234 1.10 -25.50 -11.03
CA LEU A 234 1.90 -26.39 -10.17
C LEU A 234 1.13 -27.60 -9.64
N ALA A 235 -0.20 -27.60 -9.67
CA ALA A 235 -1.03 -28.72 -9.25
C ALA A 235 -0.85 -29.95 -10.16
N GLY A 236 -0.41 -29.74 -11.41
CA GLY A 236 -0.12 -30.82 -12.35
C GLY A 236 1.24 -31.50 -12.16
N PHE A 237 2.07 -31.06 -11.21
CA PHE A 237 3.40 -31.59 -10.98
C PHE A 237 3.59 -32.10 -9.55
N ASP A 238 4.48 -33.06 -9.35
CA ASP A 238 4.96 -33.42 -8.02
C ASP A 238 6.12 -32.50 -7.60
N LEU A 239 5.90 -31.70 -6.56
CA LEU A 239 6.93 -30.82 -5.99
C LEU A 239 7.69 -31.46 -4.81
N SER A 240 7.25 -32.64 -4.36
CA SER A 240 7.91 -33.42 -3.30
C SER A 240 9.04 -34.32 -3.81
N THR A 241 9.34 -34.23 -5.10
CA THR A 241 10.47 -34.94 -5.72
C THR A 241 11.80 -34.67 -4.99
N ALA A 242 12.65 -35.69 -4.91
CA ALA A 242 14.00 -35.56 -4.36
C ALA A 242 14.89 -34.63 -5.21
N ASP A 243 14.53 -34.41 -6.49
CA ASP A 243 15.24 -33.48 -7.36
C ASP A 243 14.82 -32.02 -7.09
N ARG A 244 15.60 -31.35 -6.26
CA ARG A 244 15.38 -29.94 -5.92
C ARG A 244 15.48 -29.01 -7.13
N ALA A 245 16.34 -29.33 -8.11
CA ALA A 245 16.51 -28.50 -9.30
C ALA A 245 15.25 -28.55 -10.17
N LEU A 246 14.68 -29.75 -10.35
CA LEU A 246 13.41 -29.92 -11.06
C LEU A 246 12.25 -29.21 -10.35
N ALA A 247 12.16 -29.30 -9.02
CA ALA A 247 11.13 -28.60 -8.25
C ALA A 247 11.22 -27.07 -8.41
N LEU A 248 12.44 -26.52 -8.36
CA LEU A 248 12.67 -25.09 -8.58
C LEU A 248 12.38 -24.68 -10.03
N HIS A 249 12.78 -25.47 -11.01
CA HIS A 249 12.47 -25.21 -12.42
C HIS A 249 10.97 -25.11 -12.66
N ARG A 250 10.18 -26.06 -12.13
CA ARG A 250 8.70 -26.03 -12.23
C ARG A 250 8.11 -24.78 -11.58
N TYR A 251 8.59 -24.40 -10.40
CA TYR A 251 8.17 -23.17 -9.73
C TYR A 251 8.49 -21.92 -10.56
N LEU A 252 9.70 -21.85 -11.11
CA LEU A 252 10.15 -20.72 -11.93
C LEU A 252 9.30 -20.61 -13.22
N GLU A 253 9.06 -21.71 -13.94
CA GLU A 253 8.26 -21.67 -15.16
C GLU A 253 6.79 -21.34 -14.89
N ALA A 254 6.18 -21.94 -13.87
CA ALA A 254 4.79 -21.64 -13.51
C ALA A 254 4.61 -20.16 -13.12
N THR A 255 5.51 -19.63 -12.29
CA THR A 255 5.46 -18.21 -11.93
C THR A 255 5.77 -17.31 -13.11
N ARG A 256 6.73 -17.64 -13.97
CA ARG A 256 7.05 -16.87 -15.18
C ARG A 256 5.82 -16.66 -16.07
N LEU A 257 5.03 -17.71 -16.29
CA LEU A 257 3.79 -17.64 -17.06
C LEU A 257 2.74 -16.74 -16.36
N ALA A 258 2.48 -16.97 -15.08
CA ALA A 258 1.52 -16.17 -14.33
C ALA A 258 1.92 -14.68 -14.23
N TYR A 259 3.22 -14.36 -14.21
CA TYR A 259 3.71 -12.97 -14.27
C TYR A 259 3.55 -12.35 -15.67
N ALA A 260 3.66 -13.13 -16.74
CA ALA A 260 3.36 -12.64 -18.09
C ALA A 260 1.88 -12.23 -18.20
N ASP A 261 0.99 -13.09 -17.70
CA ASP A 261 -0.46 -12.85 -17.70
C ASP A 261 -0.86 -11.72 -16.75
N ARG A 262 -0.22 -11.63 -15.59
CA ARG A 262 -0.33 -10.47 -14.69
C ARG A 262 -0.11 -9.17 -15.45
N ASN A 263 0.98 -9.09 -16.20
CA ASN A 263 1.39 -7.87 -16.89
C ASN A 263 0.48 -7.55 -18.08
N ARG A 264 -0.16 -8.56 -18.67
CA ARG A 264 -1.05 -8.41 -19.83
C ARG A 264 -2.49 -8.04 -19.45
N TYR A 265 -3.00 -8.58 -18.35
CA TYR A 265 -4.45 -8.62 -18.08
C TYR A 265 -4.91 -7.97 -16.77
N ILE A 266 -4.05 -7.82 -15.76
CA ILE A 266 -4.50 -7.38 -14.43
C ILE A 266 -4.46 -5.85 -14.30
N GLY A 267 -5.59 -5.27 -13.89
CA GLY A 267 -5.74 -3.86 -13.53
C GLY A 267 -6.93 -3.64 -12.59
N ASP A 268 -7.32 -2.39 -12.34
CA ASP A 268 -8.53 -2.10 -11.55
C ASP A 268 -9.79 -2.50 -12.36
N PRO A 269 -10.61 -3.44 -11.86
CA PRO A 269 -11.77 -3.97 -12.59
C PRO A 269 -12.89 -2.95 -12.80
N LYS A 270 -12.82 -1.77 -12.16
CA LYS A 270 -13.72 -0.65 -12.46
C LYS A 270 -13.41 0.01 -13.80
N PHE A 271 -12.20 -0.16 -14.33
CA PHE A 271 -11.71 0.54 -15.52
C PHE A 271 -11.31 -0.41 -16.65
N VAL A 272 -10.93 -1.65 -16.34
CA VAL A 272 -10.53 -2.64 -17.34
C VAL A 272 -11.21 -3.98 -17.10
N GLN A 273 -11.39 -4.75 -18.18
CA GLN A 273 -11.90 -6.11 -18.07
C GLN A 273 -10.78 -7.05 -17.64
N VAL A 274 -10.88 -7.59 -16.42
CA VAL A 274 -9.94 -8.60 -15.91
C VAL A 274 -10.54 -10.00 -16.11
N PRO A 275 -9.91 -10.90 -16.89
CA PRO A 275 -10.40 -12.27 -17.15
C PRO A 275 -10.15 -13.21 -15.96
N LEU A 276 -10.47 -12.77 -14.74
CA LEU A 276 -10.08 -13.43 -13.48
C LEU A 276 -10.54 -14.89 -13.39
N LYS A 277 -11.74 -15.21 -13.89
CA LYS A 277 -12.26 -16.58 -13.92
C LYS A 277 -11.41 -17.50 -14.80
N GLY A 278 -10.92 -16.99 -15.94
CA GLY A 278 -10.06 -17.73 -16.84
C GLY A 278 -8.69 -17.99 -16.22
N LEU A 279 -8.04 -16.94 -15.73
CA LEU A 279 -6.72 -17.00 -15.08
C LEU A 279 -6.70 -17.97 -13.88
N LEU A 280 -7.80 -18.07 -13.14
CA LEU A 280 -7.93 -18.97 -11.99
C LEU A 280 -8.53 -20.34 -12.32
N SER A 281 -8.75 -20.66 -13.61
CA SER A 281 -9.30 -21.95 -14.00
C SER A 281 -8.23 -23.03 -14.13
N THR A 282 -8.60 -24.27 -13.81
CA THR A 282 -7.74 -25.44 -14.02
C THR A 282 -7.54 -25.77 -15.49
N GLY A 283 -8.51 -25.44 -16.35
CA GLY A 283 -8.42 -25.61 -17.80
C GLY A 283 -7.34 -24.72 -18.42
N PHE A 284 -7.36 -23.43 -18.09
CA PHE A 284 -6.33 -22.49 -18.55
C PHE A 284 -4.93 -22.89 -18.03
N ALA A 285 -4.83 -23.28 -16.76
CA ALA A 285 -3.58 -23.79 -16.21
C ALA A 285 -3.12 -25.11 -16.86
N ALA A 286 -4.01 -25.89 -17.50
CA ALA A 286 -3.62 -27.08 -18.25
C ALA A 286 -2.98 -26.73 -19.60
N GLU A 287 -3.42 -25.66 -20.27
CA GLU A 287 -2.81 -25.16 -21.51
C GLU A 287 -1.40 -24.60 -21.27
N HIS A 288 -1.12 -24.15 -20.05
CA HIS A 288 0.19 -23.64 -19.62
C HIS A 288 1.20 -24.72 -19.15
N ARG A 289 0.78 -25.99 -19.03
CA ARG A 289 1.65 -27.11 -18.62
C ARG A 289 2.27 -27.80 -19.83
#